data_AF-A0AB74KRS0-F1
#
_entry.id   AF-A0AB74KRS0-F1
#
_cell.length_a   1.000
_cell.length_b   1.000
_cell.length_c   1.000
_cell.angle_alpha   90.00
_cell.angle_beta   90.00
_cell.angle_gamma   90.00
#
_symmetry.space_group_name_H-M   'P 1'
#
loop_
_entity.id
_entity.type
_entity.pdbx_description
1 polymer ?
#
loop_
_entity_poly.entity_id
_entity_poly.type
_entity_poly.pdbx_seq_one_letter_code
_entity_poly.pdbx_strand_id
1 'polypeptide(L)'
;MFKVTTPQSSEDWQAYYSLRWQVLRAPWGEPRGSEQDDLEQDAEHRFIKNNDGEVLGVARLHFNNHQQAQVRYMAVAEGNRNQHIGSRLLHELEKIAWTQDADELVLFARERALDFYKRHGYELKEKAHLAYDDVQHWKMVKQKPSEPGWFRHPNWTQVLQNTWRESIPISDAMGIKVESYTDWQFTTRADLDANLNLHNTMFAGSIYSLATLTGWGATYLALKEAGLEGNIVLADANIKYLKPLNNDPRGSVELAGCKGKLADLEDSGKASYHVPVNVYDGDVLVAEFEGHFIVKK
;
A
#
# COMPACT_ATOMS: atom_id res chain seq x y z
N MET A 1 -8.23 -2.35 12.30
CA MET A 1 -7.28 -2.52 11.18
C MET A 1 -7.06 -4.02 10.98
N PHE A 2 -7.20 -4.56 9.76
CA PHE A 2 -6.92 -5.97 9.49
C PHE A 2 -5.43 -6.28 9.65
N LYS A 3 -5.09 -7.24 10.53
CA LYS A 3 -3.71 -7.68 10.74
C LYS A 3 -3.40 -8.84 9.79
N VAL A 4 -2.28 -8.72 9.06
CA VAL A 4 -1.73 -9.82 8.27
C VAL A 4 -0.82 -10.64 9.18
N THR A 5 -1.03 -11.95 9.22
CA THR A 5 -0.25 -12.88 10.05
C THR A 5 0.05 -14.16 9.25
N THR A 6 0.73 -15.11 9.88
CA THR A 6 0.98 -16.46 9.37
C THR A 6 0.16 -17.46 10.19
N PRO A 7 -0.41 -18.52 9.60
CA PRO A 7 -1.04 -19.61 10.37
C PRO A 7 -0.08 -20.16 11.43
N GLN A 8 -0.55 -20.36 12.67
CA GLN A 8 0.28 -20.87 13.77
C GLN A 8 -0.23 -22.19 14.35
N SER A 9 -1.53 -22.44 14.29
CA SER A 9 -2.16 -23.66 14.83
C SER A 9 -2.68 -24.58 13.71
N SER A 10 -2.97 -25.84 14.07
CA SER A 10 -3.66 -26.77 13.16
C SER A 10 -4.99 -26.20 12.66
N GLU A 11 -5.74 -25.51 13.53
CA GLU A 11 -7.00 -24.84 13.18
C GLU A 11 -6.79 -23.71 12.18
N ASP A 12 -5.74 -22.88 12.36
CA ASP A 12 -5.41 -21.82 11.40
C ASP A 12 -5.10 -22.41 10.02
N TRP A 13 -4.31 -23.49 9.97
CA TRP A 13 -3.97 -24.18 8.73
C TRP A 13 -5.20 -24.78 8.05
N GLN A 14 -6.09 -25.44 8.81
CA GLN A 14 -7.34 -25.95 8.28
C GLN A 14 -8.22 -24.84 7.71
N ALA A 15 -8.36 -23.71 8.41
CA ALA A 15 -9.14 -22.57 7.94
C ALA A 15 -8.49 -21.90 6.71
N TYR A 16 -7.17 -21.77 6.70
CA TYR A 16 -6.37 -21.26 5.58
C TYR A 16 -6.60 -22.06 4.30
N TYR A 17 -6.41 -23.39 4.37
CA TYR A 17 -6.63 -24.27 3.21
C TYR A 17 -8.11 -24.34 2.85
N SER A 18 -9.01 -24.28 3.83
CA SER A 18 -10.43 -24.26 3.55
C SER A 18 -10.86 -23.06 2.70
N LEU A 19 -10.41 -21.85 3.05
CA LEU A 19 -10.70 -20.67 2.24
C LEU A 19 -10.04 -20.76 0.85
N ARG A 20 -8.79 -21.21 0.79
CA ARG A 20 -8.06 -21.38 -0.48
C ARG A 20 -8.82 -22.31 -1.43
N TRP A 21 -9.24 -23.47 -0.93
CA TRP A 21 -10.04 -24.42 -1.70
C TRP A 21 -11.38 -23.82 -2.13
N GLN A 22 -12.12 -23.22 -1.19
CA GLN A 22 -13.45 -22.67 -1.45
C GLN A 22 -13.43 -21.62 -2.56
N VAL A 23 -12.40 -20.78 -2.63
CA VAL A 23 -12.32 -19.69 -3.61
C VAL A 23 -11.68 -20.12 -4.93
N LEU A 24 -10.67 -21.00 -4.88
CA LEU A 24 -9.84 -21.30 -6.06
C LEU A 24 -10.17 -22.64 -6.73
N ARG A 25 -10.74 -23.60 -6.00
CA ARG A 25 -10.91 -25.00 -6.41
C ARG A 25 -12.39 -25.42 -6.47
N ALA A 26 -13.17 -25.11 -5.43
CA ALA A 26 -14.59 -25.49 -5.34
C ALA A 26 -15.45 -25.04 -6.53
N PRO A 27 -15.28 -23.81 -7.10
CA PRO A 27 -16.05 -23.38 -8.27
C PRO A 27 -15.80 -24.23 -9.52
N TRP A 28 -14.71 -25.00 -9.54
CA TRP A 28 -14.29 -25.86 -10.64
C TRP A 28 -14.52 -27.34 -10.32
N GLY A 29 -15.20 -27.67 -9.22
CA GLY A 29 -15.51 -29.06 -8.84
C GLY A 29 -14.30 -29.87 -8.34
N GLU A 30 -13.18 -29.22 -8.05
CA GLU A 30 -11.94 -29.87 -7.64
C GLU A 30 -12.01 -30.41 -6.19
N PRO A 31 -11.39 -31.57 -5.91
CA PRO A 31 -11.44 -32.20 -4.59
C PRO A 31 -10.66 -31.40 -3.53
N ARG A 32 -11.04 -31.57 -2.26
CA ARG A 32 -10.24 -31.07 -1.11
C ARG A 32 -8.84 -31.69 -1.13
N GLY A 33 -7.83 -30.91 -0.78
CA GLY A 33 -6.41 -31.26 -0.90
C GLY A 33 -5.77 -30.71 -2.19
N SER A 34 -6.54 -30.45 -3.25
CA SER A 34 -6.03 -29.85 -4.51
C SER A 34 -5.57 -28.40 -4.34
N GLU A 35 -5.94 -27.73 -3.24
CA GLU A 35 -5.47 -26.40 -2.89
C GLU A 35 -4.02 -26.36 -2.39
N GLN A 36 -3.38 -27.51 -2.22
CA GLN A 36 -2.00 -27.66 -1.76
C GLN A 36 -1.10 -28.18 -2.89
N ASP A 37 0.19 -27.86 -2.83
CA ASP A 37 1.23 -28.44 -3.67
C ASP A 37 2.51 -28.76 -2.87
N ASP A 38 3.51 -29.34 -3.52
CA ASP A 38 4.74 -29.82 -2.84
C ASP A 38 5.59 -28.70 -2.22
N LEU A 39 5.25 -27.43 -2.46
CA LEU A 39 5.99 -26.27 -1.97
C LEU A 39 5.38 -25.66 -0.70
N GLU A 40 4.30 -26.21 -0.13
CA GLU A 40 3.70 -25.59 1.08
C GLU A 40 4.66 -25.52 2.28
N GLN A 41 5.64 -26.43 2.41
CA GLN A 41 6.56 -26.40 3.56
C GLN A 41 7.65 -25.34 3.42
N ASP A 42 8.06 -25.02 2.18
CA ASP A 42 9.15 -24.09 1.88
C ASP A 42 8.63 -22.69 1.49
N ALA A 43 7.32 -22.49 1.58
CA ALA A 43 6.66 -21.26 1.18
C ALA A 43 6.36 -20.33 2.35
N GLU A 44 6.17 -19.06 2.02
CA GLU A 44 5.72 -18.00 2.93
C GLU A 44 4.21 -17.85 2.83
N HIS A 45 3.52 -18.08 3.94
CA HIS A 45 2.06 -18.05 4.00
C HIS A 45 1.59 -16.82 4.75
N ARG A 46 0.60 -16.10 4.20
CA ARG A 46 -0.04 -14.98 4.88
C ARG A 46 -1.55 -15.12 4.86
N PHE A 47 -2.20 -14.76 5.97
CA PHE A 47 -3.64 -14.71 6.09
C PHE A 47 -4.12 -13.55 6.94
N ILE A 48 -5.41 -13.26 6.83
CA ILE A 48 -6.10 -12.24 7.63
C ILE A 48 -7.30 -12.89 8.29
N LYS A 49 -7.45 -12.70 9.60
CA LYS A 49 -8.64 -13.09 10.37
C LYS A 49 -9.43 -11.85 10.84
N ASN A 50 -10.75 -12.00 10.97
CA ASN A 50 -11.56 -11.03 11.73
C ASN A 50 -11.48 -11.32 13.25
N ASN A 51 -12.18 -10.52 14.04
CA ASN A 51 -12.24 -10.67 15.50
C ASN A 51 -12.95 -11.96 15.94
N ASP A 52 -13.82 -12.49 15.09
CA ASP A 52 -14.56 -13.74 15.33
C ASP A 52 -13.73 -14.99 14.97
N GLY A 53 -12.49 -14.80 14.49
CA GLY A 53 -11.57 -15.87 14.13
C GLY A 53 -11.75 -16.40 12.70
N GLU A 54 -12.67 -15.84 11.92
CA GLU A 54 -12.90 -16.24 10.53
C GLU A 54 -11.78 -15.74 9.62
N VAL A 55 -11.25 -16.63 8.76
CA VAL A 55 -10.24 -16.28 7.77
C VAL A 55 -10.90 -15.57 6.59
N LEU A 56 -10.51 -14.32 6.36
CA LEU A 56 -11.09 -13.47 5.33
C LEU A 56 -10.28 -13.48 4.02
N GLY A 57 -8.99 -13.80 4.11
CA GLY A 57 -8.11 -13.84 2.95
C GLY A 57 -6.82 -14.58 3.23
N VAL A 58 -6.27 -15.20 2.18
CA VAL A 58 -5.04 -16.00 2.20
C VAL A 58 -4.20 -15.70 0.97
N ALA A 59 -2.89 -15.87 1.14
CA ALA A 59 -1.91 -15.69 0.09
C ALA A 59 -0.67 -16.56 0.36
N ARG A 60 0.09 -16.87 -0.69
CA ARG A 60 1.37 -17.57 -0.60
C ARG A 60 2.42 -16.91 -1.48
N LEU A 61 3.65 -16.86 -0.99
CA LEU A 61 4.85 -16.55 -1.75
C LEU A 61 5.80 -17.75 -1.67
N HIS A 62 6.52 -18.03 -2.74
CA HIS A 62 7.65 -18.97 -2.75
C HIS A 62 8.69 -18.47 -3.75
N PHE A 63 9.92 -18.96 -3.66
CA PHE A 63 10.98 -18.58 -4.57
C PHE A 63 11.13 -19.64 -5.66
N ASN A 64 11.07 -19.21 -6.93
CA ASN A 64 11.36 -20.07 -8.07
C ASN A 64 12.87 -20.30 -8.21
N ASN A 65 13.65 -19.29 -7.81
CA ASN A 65 15.11 -19.29 -7.71
C ASN A 65 15.52 -18.09 -6.83
N HIS A 66 16.83 -17.86 -6.65
CA HIS A 66 17.34 -16.77 -5.82
C HIS A 66 16.94 -15.34 -6.26
N GLN A 67 16.56 -15.14 -7.53
CA GLN A 67 16.24 -13.82 -8.08
C GLN A 67 14.74 -13.60 -8.26
N GLN A 68 13.95 -14.67 -8.39
CA GLN A 68 12.52 -14.58 -8.71
C GLN A 68 11.66 -15.22 -7.63
N ALA A 69 10.80 -14.41 -7.02
CA ALA A 69 9.76 -14.86 -6.12
C ALA A 69 8.40 -14.87 -6.84
N GLN A 70 7.53 -15.81 -6.46
CA GLN A 70 6.24 -16.02 -7.10
C GLN A 70 5.10 -15.98 -6.10
N VAL A 71 4.15 -15.07 -6.34
CA VAL A 71 2.89 -15.00 -5.62
C VAL A 71 1.92 -16.03 -6.19
N ARG A 72 1.37 -16.88 -5.33
CA ARG A 72 0.35 -17.88 -5.67
C ARG A 72 -0.77 -17.92 -4.63
N TYR A 73 -1.85 -18.57 -5.02
CA TYR A 73 -2.97 -18.90 -4.14
C TYR A 73 -3.55 -17.72 -3.37
N MET A 74 -3.61 -16.56 -4.04
CA MET A 74 -4.32 -15.38 -3.55
C MET A 74 -5.82 -15.65 -3.57
N ALA A 75 -6.46 -15.62 -2.40
CA ALA A 75 -7.90 -15.78 -2.26
C ALA A 75 -8.44 -14.85 -1.17
N VAL A 76 -9.58 -14.21 -1.46
CA VAL A 76 -10.33 -13.38 -0.53
C VAL A 76 -11.78 -13.86 -0.52
N ALA A 77 -12.34 -14.05 0.67
CA ALA A 77 -13.72 -14.46 0.88
C ALA A 77 -14.66 -13.50 0.14
N GLU A 78 -15.69 -14.04 -0.52
CA GLU A 78 -16.50 -13.25 -1.47
C GLU A 78 -17.19 -12.05 -0.81
N GLY A 79 -17.74 -12.26 0.39
CA GLY A 79 -18.38 -11.20 1.19
C GLY A 79 -17.43 -10.14 1.73
N ASN A 80 -16.11 -10.35 1.63
CA ASN A 80 -15.09 -9.46 2.18
C ASN A 80 -14.18 -8.86 1.09
N ARG A 81 -14.54 -9.02 -0.19
CA ARG A 81 -13.86 -8.33 -1.29
C ARG A 81 -14.05 -6.81 -1.18
N ASN A 82 -13.14 -6.06 -1.80
CA ASN A 82 -13.12 -4.59 -1.79
C ASN A 82 -12.94 -3.93 -0.41
N GLN A 83 -12.44 -4.68 0.59
CA GLN A 83 -12.08 -4.17 1.92
C GLN A 83 -10.55 -4.09 2.11
N HIS A 84 -9.79 -3.92 1.02
CA HIS A 84 -8.32 -3.83 0.99
C HIS A 84 -7.56 -5.10 1.48
N ILE A 85 -8.27 -6.20 1.75
CA ILE A 85 -7.68 -7.47 2.24
C ILE A 85 -6.64 -8.02 1.25
N GLY A 86 -6.99 -8.10 -0.04
CA GLY A 86 -6.08 -8.58 -1.08
C GLY A 86 -4.83 -7.70 -1.20
N SER A 87 -5.00 -6.38 -1.14
CA SER A 87 -3.90 -5.42 -1.22
C SER A 87 -2.94 -5.56 -0.04
N ARG A 88 -3.47 -5.75 1.18
CA ARG A 88 -2.65 -5.99 2.39
C ARG A 88 -1.86 -7.29 2.34
N LEU A 89 -2.50 -8.36 1.86
CA LEU A 89 -1.84 -9.65 1.68
C LEU A 89 -0.70 -9.54 0.65
N LEU A 90 -0.98 -8.95 -0.51
CA LEU A 90 0.02 -8.74 -1.55
C LEU A 90 1.17 -7.88 -1.02
N HIS A 91 0.86 -6.80 -0.29
CA HIS A 91 1.85 -5.94 0.35
C HIS A 91 2.83 -6.68 1.23
N GLU A 92 2.35 -7.53 2.13
CA GLU A 92 3.27 -8.30 2.97
C GLU A 92 4.07 -9.34 2.18
N LEU A 93 3.50 -9.94 1.14
CA LEU A 93 4.25 -10.86 0.29
C LEU A 93 5.38 -10.16 -0.47
N GLU A 94 5.14 -8.98 -1.04
CA GLU A 94 6.22 -8.28 -1.73
C GLU A 94 7.31 -7.81 -0.76
N LYS A 95 6.95 -7.33 0.44
CA LYS A 95 7.94 -6.96 1.47
C LYS A 95 8.87 -8.12 1.78
N ILE A 96 8.34 -9.33 1.94
CA ILE A 96 9.14 -10.54 2.16
C ILE A 96 10.07 -10.78 0.98
N ALA A 97 9.53 -10.74 -0.25
CA ALA A 97 10.31 -10.99 -1.46
C ALA A 97 11.51 -10.04 -1.59
N TRP A 98 11.29 -8.74 -1.37
CA TRP A 98 12.33 -7.72 -1.47
C TRP A 98 13.34 -7.78 -0.33
N THR A 99 12.89 -8.11 0.89
CA THR A 99 13.77 -8.29 2.06
C THR A 99 14.66 -9.52 1.93
N GLN A 100 14.21 -10.53 1.19
CA GLN A 100 15.00 -11.71 0.85
C GLN A 100 15.68 -11.57 -0.53
N ASP A 101 15.89 -10.34 -0.99
CA ASP A 101 16.67 -9.98 -2.17
C ASP A 101 16.20 -10.57 -3.52
N ALA A 102 14.90 -10.83 -3.69
CA ALA A 102 14.36 -11.04 -5.02
C ALA A 102 14.56 -9.78 -5.90
N ASP A 103 14.88 -10.00 -7.18
CA ASP A 103 14.94 -8.97 -8.22
C ASP A 103 13.60 -8.83 -8.96
N GLU A 104 12.81 -9.91 -9.00
CA GLU A 104 11.52 -9.94 -9.70
C GLU A 104 10.46 -10.70 -8.90
N LEU A 105 9.25 -10.16 -8.91
CA LEU A 105 8.03 -10.86 -8.53
C LEU A 105 7.26 -11.28 -9.77
N VAL A 106 6.84 -12.54 -9.81
CA VAL A 106 5.97 -13.07 -10.86
C VAL A 106 4.66 -13.60 -10.29
N LEU A 107 3.59 -13.51 -11.07
CA LEU A 107 2.32 -14.15 -10.77
C LEU A 107 1.56 -14.52 -12.05
N PHE A 108 0.56 -15.38 -11.88
CA PHE A 108 -0.35 -15.79 -12.93
C PHE A 108 -1.76 -15.38 -12.54
N ALA A 109 -2.22 -14.24 -13.06
CA ALA A 109 -3.51 -13.67 -12.73
C ALA A 109 -4.61 -14.18 -13.67
N ARG A 110 -5.80 -14.42 -13.12
CA ARG A 110 -7.02 -14.55 -13.92
C ARG A 110 -7.39 -13.20 -14.52
N GLU A 111 -8.08 -13.19 -15.65
CA GLU A 111 -8.48 -11.95 -16.35
C GLU A 111 -9.17 -10.93 -15.43
N ARG A 112 -10.11 -11.39 -14.58
CA ARG A 112 -10.81 -10.54 -13.60
C ARG A 112 -9.92 -9.85 -12.55
N ALA A 113 -8.67 -10.28 -12.38
CA ALA A 113 -7.73 -9.76 -11.40
C ALA A 113 -6.62 -8.90 -12.03
N LEU A 114 -6.58 -8.75 -13.36
CA LEU A 114 -5.53 -8.00 -14.05
C LEU A 114 -5.44 -6.56 -13.55
N ASP A 115 -6.58 -5.87 -13.45
CA ASP A 115 -6.60 -4.47 -13.02
C ASP A 115 -6.28 -4.29 -11.54
N PHE A 116 -6.48 -5.32 -10.72
CA PHE A 116 -5.98 -5.33 -9.34
C PHE A 116 -4.45 -5.31 -9.33
N TYR A 117 -3.79 -6.18 -10.08
CA TYR A 117 -2.32 -6.25 -10.10
C TYR A 117 -1.66 -5.08 -10.84
N LYS A 118 -2.26 -4.60 -11.94
CA LYS A 118 -1.78 -3.39 -12.66
C LYS A 118 -1.71 -2.17 -11.74
N ARG A 119 -2.73 -1.96 -10.90
CA ARG A 119 -2.73 -0.86 -9.91
C ARG A 119 -1.64 -1.00 -8.86
N HIS A 120 -1.18 -2.21 -8.58
CA HIS A 120 -0.06 -2.50 -7.68
C HIS A 120 1.31 -2.50 -8.39
N GLY A 121 1.37 -2.03 -9.65
CA GLY A 121 2.63 -1.88 -10.38
C GLY A 121 3.09 -3.14 -11.12
N TYR A 122 2.26 -4.18 -11.23
CA TYR A 122 2.58 -5.32 -12.08
C TYR A 122 2.31 -5.03 -13.55
N GLU A 123 3.23 -5.44 -14.40
CA GLU A 123 3.12 -5.36 -15.85
C GLU A 123 2.62 -6.68 -16.43
N LEU A 124 1.64 -6.61 -17.32
CA LEU A 124 1.19 -7.75 -18.12
C LEU A 124 2.27 -8.10 -19.16
N LYS A 125 2.71 -9.36 -19.21
CA LYS A 125 3.72 -9.81 -20.18
C LYS A 125 3.11 -10.67 -21.28
N GLU A 126 2.54 -11.82 -20.92
CA GLU A 126 2.07 -12.79 -21.93
C GLU A 126 0.89 -13.62 -21.42
N LYS A 127 0.18 -14.21 -22.40
CA LYS A 127 -0.85 -15.22 -22.15
C LYS A 127 -0.15 -16.49 -21.65
N ALA A 128 -0.49 -16.93 -20.45
CA ALA A 128 0.08 -18.12 -19.84
C ALA A 128 -0.82 -19.33 -20.10
N HIS A 129 -1.03 -20.18 -19.10
CA HIS A 129 -1.82 -21.41 -19.24
C HIS A 129 -3.34 -21.16 -19.15
N LEU A 130 -4.09 -22.07 -19.76
CA LEU A 130 -5.53 -22.20 -19.59
C LEU A 130 -5.75 -23.26 -18.50
N ALA A 131 -6.33 -22.90 -17.36
CA ALA A 131 -6.67 -23.86 -16.32
C ALA A 131 -8.12 -24.32 -16.51
N TYR A 132 -8.39 -25.61 -16.30
CA TYR A 132 -9.74 -26.19 -16.41
C TYR A 132 -10.41 -25.93 -17.77
N ASP A 133 -9.60 -25.81 -18.83
CA ASP A 133 -10.02 -25.50 -20.21
C ASP A 133 -10.85 -24.21 -20.41
N ASP A 134 -10.96 -23.37 -19.37
CA ASP A 134 -11.84 -22.18 -19.39
C ASP A 134 -11.23 -20.95 -18.69
N VAL A 135 -10.25 -21.14 -17.79
CA VAL A 135 -9.67 -20.05 -17.01
C VAL A 135 -8.33 -19.62 -17.58
N GLN A 136 -8.36 -18.55 -18.38
CA GLN A 136 -7.13 -17.97 -18.88
C GLN A 136 -6.33 -17.30 -17.76
N HIS A 137 -5.08 -17.74 -17.59
CA HIS A 137 -4.11 -17.08 -16.74
C HIS A 137 -3.16 -16.24 -17.57
N TRP A 138 -2.74 -15.11 -17.01
CA TRP A 138 -1.84 -14.16 -17.64
C TRP A 138 -0.63 -13.97 -16.75
N LYS A 139 0.57 -14.07 -17.34
CA LYS A 139 1.81 -13.82 -16.62
C LYS A 139 1.96 -12.31 -16.40
N MET A 140 2.11 -11.92 -15.14
CA MET A 140 2.42 -10.55 -14.75
C MET A 140 3.67 -10.52 -13.91
N VAL A 141 4.48 -9.47 -14.07
CA VAL A 141 5.73 -9.30 -13.33
C VAL A 141 5.84 -7.92 -12.72
N LYS A 142 6.60 -7.81 -11.64
CA LYS A 142 6.99 -6.55 -11.02
C LYS A 142 8.47 -6.63 -10.67
N GLN A 143 9.25 -5.66 -11.13
CA GLN A 143 10.68 -5.58 -10.82
C GLN A 143 10.89 -4.98 -9.43
N LYS A 144 11.99 -5.34 -8.78
CA LYS A 144 12.42 -4.72 -7.52
C LYS A 144 12.54 -3.20 -7.74
N PRO A 145 11.88 -2.37 -6.92
CA PRO A 145 11.98 -0.93 -7.07
C PRO A 145 13.39 -0.46 -6.70
N SER A 146 13.87 0.60 -7.35
CA SER A 146 15.21 1.17 -7.12
C SER A 146 15.35 1.89 -5.78
N GLU A 147 14.24 2.37 -5.22
CA GLU A 147 14.14 2.86 -3.85
C GLU A 147 13.14 2.00 -3.07
N PRO A 148 13.39 1.73 -1.78
CA PRO A 148 12.44 1.00 -0.96
C PRO A 148 11.13 1.77 -0.87
N GLY A 149 10.03 1.10 -1.19
CA GLY A 149 8.70 1.69 -1.10
C GLY A 149 7.65 0.86 -1.81
N TRP A 150 6.43 0.90 -1.28
CA TRP A 150 5.28 0.26 -1.90
C TRP A 150 4.43 1.30 -2.58
N PHE A 151 4.23 1.17 -3.89
CA PHE A 151 3.47 2.15 -4.64
C PHE A 151 2.34 1.48 -5.40
N ARG A 152 1.12 1.70 -4.89
CA ARG A 152 -0.07 1.74 -5.74
C ARG A 152 0.14 2.86 -6.75
N HIS A 153 -0.15 2.64 -8.02
CA HIS A 153 0.12 3.59 -9.10
C HIS A 153 1.53 4.22 -9.05
N PRO A 154 2.62 3.46 -9.25
CA PRO A 154 4.00 3.97 -9.15
C PRO A 154 4.27 5.23 -9.99
N ASN A 155 3.64 5.33 -11.16
CA ASN A 155 3.77 6.51 -12.02
C ASN A 155 3.23 7.78 -11.35
N TRP A 156 2.14 7.68 -10.56
CA TRP A 156 1.57 8.83 -9.87
C TRP A 156 2.45 9.31 -8.73
N THR A 157 3.01 8.38 -7.95
CA THR A 157 3.92 8.71 -6.85
C THR A 157 5.24 9.27 -7.36
N GLN A 158 5.72 8.82 -8.52
CA GLN A 158 6.89 9.41 -9.18
C GLN A 158 6.62 10.85 -9.64
N VAL A 159 5.47 11.11 -10.26
CA VAL A 159 5.07 12.48 -10.65
C VAL A 159 4.94 13.37 -9.43
N LEU A 160 4.33 12.88 -8.35
CA LEU A 160 4.24 13.59 -7.07
C LEU A 160 5.62 13.97 -6.52
N GLN A 161 6.54 13.01 -6.45
CA GLN A 161 7.90 13.22 -5.97
C GLN A 161 8.66 14.25 -6.81
N ASN A 162 8.55 14.17 -8.14
CA ASN A 162 9.19 15.11 -9.05
C ASN A 162 8.58 16.51 -8.89
N THR A 163 7.27 16.61 -8.72
CA THR A 163 6.56 17.88 -8.50
C THR A 163 7.10 18.60 -7.27
N TRP A 164 7.29 17.89 -6.15
CA TRP A 164 7.90 18.46 -4.95
C TRP A 164 9.32 18.91 -5.19
N ARG A 165 10.16 18.06 -5.79
CA ARG A 165 11.56 18.40 -6.10
C ARG A 165 11.68 19.65 -6.96
N GLU A 166 10.85 19.76 -7.99
CA GLU A 166 10.93 20.83 -8.99
C GLU A 166 10.25 22.13 -8.55
N SER A 167 9.13 22.02 -7.82
CA SER A 167 8.28 23.17 -7.48
C SER A 167 8.43 23.65 -6.04
N ILE A 168 9.02 22.84 -5.15
CA ILE A 168 9.17 23.14 -3.73
C ILE A 168 10.63 22.87 -3.32
N PRO A 169 11.59 23.75 -3.65
CA PRO A 169 13.02 23.48 -3.42
C PRO A 169 13.38 23.09 -1.99
N ILE A 170 12.65 23.65 -1.00
CA ILE A 170 12.87 23.32 0.41
C ILE A 170 12.56 21.85 0.72
N SER A 171 11.62 21.20 0.02
CA SER A 171 11.30 19.79 0.28
C SER A 171 12.46 18.86 -0.06
N ASP A 172 13.21 19.17 -1.12
CA ASP A 172 14.39 18.40 -1.52
C ASP A 172 15.54 18.61 -0.54
N ALA A 173 15.77 19.85 -0.09
CA ALA A 173 16.76 20.17 0.94
C ALA A 173 16.46 19.47 2.28
N MET A 174 15.18 19.28 2.60
CA MET A 174 14.74 18.52 3.78
C MET A 174 14.78 16.99 3.56
N GLY A 175 15.10 16.52 2.36
CA GLY A 175 15.06 15.09 2.02
C GLY A 175 13.66 14.48 2.08
N ILE A 176 12.59 15.26 1.91
CA ILE A 176 11.22 14.76 1.97
C ILE A 176 10.95 13.91 0.73
N LYS A 177 10.65 12.63 0.96
CA LYS A 177 10.36 11.65 -0.09
C LYS A 177 9.09 10.87 0.17
N VAL A 178 8.40 10.48 -0.90
CA VAL A 178 7.34 9.47 -0.81
C VAL A 178 7.96 8.14 -0.37
N GLU A 179 7.42 7.55 0.69
CA GLU A 179 7.87 6.25 1.21
C GLU A 179 6.93 5.14 0.73
N SER A 180 5.62 5.33 0.85
CA SER A 180 4.65 4.36 0.35
C SER A 180 3.30 4.98 0.00
N TYR A 181 2.59 4.35 -0.92
CA TYR A 181 1.19 4.61 -1.22
C TYR A 181 0.45 3.29 -1.42
N THR A 182 -0.55 3.03 -0.60
CA THR A 182 -1.42 1.85 -0.65
C THR A 182 -2.85 2.30 -0.85
N ASP A 183 -3.79 1.36 -0.91
CA ASP A 183 -5.21 1.69 -0.94
C ASP A 183 -5.81 2.03 0.44
N TRP A 184 -5.03 1.95 1.53
CA TRP A 184 -5.46 2.36 2.88
C TRP A 184 -4.62 3.49 3.50
N GLN A 185 -3.39 3.71 3.03
CA GLN A 185 -2.43 4.62 3.66
C GLN A 185 -1.47 5.25 2.64
N PHE A 186 -1.08 6.48 2.92
CA PHE A 186 0.01 7.18 2.25
C PHE A 186 1.07 7.59 3.28
N THR A 187 2.35 7.34 3.00
CA THR A 187 3.46 7.70 3.89
C THR A 187 4.59 8.42 3.15
N THR A 188 5.24 9.31 3.88
CA THR A 188 6.44 10.02 3.47
C THR A 188 7.51 9.92 4.55
N ARG A 189 8.76 10.17 4.18
CA ARG A 189 9.89 10.26 5.11
C ARG A 189 10.69 11.53 4.86
N ALA A 190 11.55 11.91 5.80
CA ALA A 190 12.52 13.00 5.63
C ALA A 190 13.92 12.58 6.11
N ASP A 191 14.95 13.30 5.66
CA ASP A 191 16.32 13.13 6.16
C ASP A 191 16.46 13.84 7.51
N LEU A 192 16.71 13.11 8.60
CA LEU A 192 16.83 13.74 9.93
C LEU A 192 18.01 14.73 9.99
N ASP A 193 19.16 14.40 9.41
CA ASP A 193 20.38 15.19 9.54
C ASP A 193 20.22 16.57 8.91
N ALA A 194 19.44 16.66 7.83
CA ALA A 194 19.08 17.91 7.17
C ALA A 194 18.09 18.78 7.96
N ASN A 195 17.47 18.23 9.02
CA ASN A 195 16.34 18.82 9.72
C ASN A 195 16.57 19.03 11.22
N LEU A 196 17.81 18.95 11.71
CA LEU A 196 18.13 19.09 13.12
C LEU A 196 17.91 20.52 13.67
N ASN A 197 17.55 20.59 14.95
CA ASN A 197 17.55 21.80 15.77
C ASN A 197 18.72 21.79 16.78
N LEU A 198 18.80 22.82 17.63
CA LEU A 198 19.87 22.97 18.63
C LEU A 198 19.96 21.85 19.68
N HIS A 199 18.94 21.01 19.79
CA HIS A 199 18.88 19.86 20.68
C HIS A 199 19.20 18.53 19.98
N ASN A 200 19.68 18.56 18.74
CA ASN A 200 19.89 17.37 17.90
C ASN A 200 18.62 16.51 17.76
N THR A 201 17.46 17.17 17.69
CA THR A 201 16.17 16.57 17.36
C THR A 201 15.60 17.28 16.14
N MET A 202 14.60 16.71 15.48
CA MET A 202 14.02 17.35 14.29
C MET A 202 13.38 18.70 14.66
N PHE A 203 13.69 19.73 13.88
CA PHE A 203 13.13 21.07 14.02
C PHE A 203 11.61 21.06 13.85
N ALA A 204 10.90 21.81 14.70
CA ALA A 204 9.44 21.85 14.69
C ALA A 204 8.86 22.28 13.33
N GLY A 205 9.46 23.28 12.67
CA GLY A 205 9.05 23.69 11.33
C GLY A 205 9.29 22.62 10.27
N SER A 206 10.29 21.75 10.46
CA SER A 206 10.55 20.61 9.59
C SER A 206 9.52 19.51 9.77
N ILE A 207 9.14 19.20 11.01
CA ILE A 207 8.03 18.28 11.32
C ILE A 207 6.72 18.79 10.69
N TYR A 208 6.43 20.08 10.81
CA TYR A 208 5.26 20.70 10.20
C TYR A 208 5.26 20.59 8.67
N SER A 209 6.41 20.83 8.03
CA SER A 209 6.52 20.77 6.56
C SER A 209 6.41 19.33 6.04
N LEU A 210 6.98 18.35 6.76
CA LEU A 210 6.77 16.92 6.50
C LEU A 210 5.28 16.55 6.59
N ALA A 211 4.60 16.95 7.67
CA ALA A 211 3.17 16.69 7.83
C ALA A 211 2.34 17.35 6.72
N THR A 212 2.64 18.61 6.40
CA THR A 212 1.96 19.38 5.36
C THR A 212 2.09 18.73 3.98
N LEU A 213 3.31 18.34 3.58
CA LEU A 213 3.52 17.66 2.29
C LEU A 213 2.91 16.26 2.27
N THR A 214 2.89 15.56 3.41
CA THR A 214 2.16 14.28 3.50
C THR A 214 0.67 14.48 3.23
N GLY A 215 0.04 15.47 3.87
CA GLY A 215 -1.38 15.78 3.66
C GLY A 215 -1.68 16.28 2.25
N TRP A 216 -0.79 17.10 1.68
CA TRP A 216 -0.90 17.58 0.31
C TRP A 216 -0.79 16.42 -0.68
N GLY A 217 0.18 15.51 -0.49
CA GLY A 217 0.38 14.33 -1.31
C GLY A 217 -0.83 13.38 -1.27
N ALA A 218 -1.40 13.15 -0.09
CA ALA A 218 -2.64 12.39 0.06
C ALA A 218 -3.81 13.04 -0.71
N THR A 219 -3.94 14.37 -0.65
CA THR A 219 -4.96 15.12 -1.41
C THR A 219 -4.74 14.99 -2.92
N TYR A 220 -3.50 15.10 -3.39
CA TYR A 220 -3.13 14.91 -4.80
C TYR A 220 -3.51 13.51 -5.30
N LEU A 221 -3.18 12.48 -4.52
CA LEU A 221 -3.50 11.10 -4.87
C LEU A 221 -5.01 10.84 -4.84
N ALA A 222 -5.75 11.45 -3.91
CA ALA A 222 -7.20 11.38 -3.87
C ALA A 222 -7.86 12.04 -5.11
N LEU A 223 -7.31 13.15 -5.62
CA LEU A 223 -7.76 13.75 -6.88
C LEU A 223 -7.50 12.82 -8.07
N LYS A 224 -6.31 12.20 -8.14
CA LYS A 224 -5.98 11.24 -9.21
C LYS A 224 -6.87 10.01 -9.19
N GLU A 225 -7.17 9.44 -8.03
CA GLU A 225 -8.13 8.34 -7.88
C GLU A 225 -9.54 8.74 -8.33
N ALA A 226 -9.94 10.01 -8.12
CA ALA A 226 -11.23 10.55 -8.58
C ALA A 226 -11.24 10.95 -10.06
N GLY A 227 -10.11 10.88 -10.77
CA GLY A 227 -10.00 11.37 -12.16
C GLY A 227 -10.07 12.89 -12.29
N LEU A 228 -9.76 13.62 -11.22
CA LEU A 228 -9.87 15.07 -11.12
C LEU A 228 -8.51 15.77 -11.19
N GLU A 229 -8.52 17.03 -11.63
CA GLU A 229 -7.35 17.91 -11.62
C GLU A 229 -7.71 19.25 -10.95
N GLY A 230 -6.78 19.79 -10.18
CA GLY A 230 -6.95 21.07 -9.50
C GLY A 230 -5.74 21.49 -8.68
N ASN A 231 -5.65 22.79 -8.42
CA ASN A 231 -4.64 23.43 -7.60
C ASN A 231 -4.97 23.25 -6.12
N ILE A 232 -4.09 22.55 -5.41
CA ILE A 232 -4.25 22.23 -3.98
C ILE A 232 -3.54 23.29 -3.14
N VAL A 233 -4.27 23.92 -2.23
CA VAL A 233 -3.77 24.93 -1.30
C VAL A 233 -4.14 24.53 0.13
N LEU A 234 -3.18 24.56 1.05
CA LEU A 234 -3.46 24.44 2.49
C LEU A 234 -4.13 25.74 2.96
N ALA A 235 -5.39 25.65 3.40
CA ALA A 235 -6.15 26.83 3.84
C ALA A 235 -6.03 27.07 5.35
N ASP A 236 -6.01 26.00 6.14
CA ASP A 236 -5.83 26.03 7.59
C ASP A 236 -5.14 24.75 8.05
N ALA A 237 -4.36 24.83 9.12
CA ALA A 237 -3.80 23.64 9.74
C ALA A 237 -3.50 23.85 11.22
N ASN A 238 -3.61 22.76 11.98
CA ASN A 238 -3.18 22.69 13.37
C ASN A 238 -2.20 21.54 13.56
N ILE A 239 -1.16 21.73 14.37
CA ILE A 239 -0.24 20.68 14.76
C ILE A 239 -0.05 20.64 16.27
N LYS A 240 -0.06 19.43 16.83
CA LYS A 240 0.31 19.15 18.22
C LYS A 240 1.61 18.36 18.24
N TYR A 241 2.64 18.93 18.87
CA TYR A 241 3.90 18.24 19.13
C TYR A 241 3.80 17.47 20.44
N LEU A 242 3.88 16.16 20.39
CA LEU A 242 3.70 15.27 21.54
C LEU A 242 5.04 14.88 22.16
N LYS A 243 6.05 14.60 21.33
CA LYS A 243 7.38 14.12 21.72
C LYS A 243 8.47 14.63 20.77
N PRO A 244 9.74 14.69 21.18
CA PRO A 244 10.85 14.93 20.26
C PRO A 244 11.01 13.80 19.23
N LEU A 245 11.46 14.15 18.02
CA LEU A 245 11.76 13.21 16.93
C LEU A 245 13.29 13.12 16.77
N ASN A 246 13.85 11.92 16.92
CA ASN A 246 15.29 11.72 17.12
C ASN A 246 15.95 10.76 16.12
N ASN A 247 15.21 9.94 15.37
CA ASN A 247 15.83 8.92 14.52
C ASN A 247 15.24 8.87 13.10
N ASP A 248 13.97 8.50 12.96
CA ASP A 248 13.38 8.10 11.67
C ASP A 248 12.08 8.85 11.40
N PRO A 249 12.15 10.04 10.76
CA PRO A 249 11.00 10.89 10.54
C PRO A 249 10.04 10.33 9.49
N ARG A 250 8.81 10.00 9.89
CA ARG A 250 7.77 9.48 8.99
C ARG A 250 6.45 10.22 9.13
N GLY A 251 5.94 10.78 8.03
CA GLY A 251 4.56 11.29 7.94
C GLY A 251 3.62 10.22 7.41
N SER A 252 2.41 10.09 7.96
CA SER A 252 1.44 9.06 7.57
C SER A 252 0.00 9.58 7.59
N VAL A 253 -0.75 9.25 6.53
CA VAL A 253 -2.18 9.49 6.39
C VAL A 253 -2.90 8.16 6.22
N GLU A 254 -3.85 7.86 7.10
CA GLU A 254 -4.85 6.82 6.84
C GLU A 254 -5.94 7.40 5.93
N LEU A 255 -6.07 6.86 4.71
CA LEU A 255 -6.92 7.44 3.68
C LEU A 255 -8.41 7.45 4.08
N ALA A 256 -8.84 6.46 4.86
CA ALA A 256 -10.20 6.38 5.40
C ALA A 256 -10.54 7.50 6.40
N GLY A 257 -9.51 8.14 6.99
CA GLY A 257 -9.66 9.29 7.89
C GLY A 257 -9.87 10.62 7.15
N CYS A 258 -9.55 10.67 5.86
CA CYS A 258 -9.71 11.86 5.04
C CYS A 258 -11.20 12.14 4.77
N LYS A 259 -11.61 13.41 4.83
CA LYS A 259 -13.01 13.81 4.68
C LYS A 259 -13.14 14.98 3.72
N GLY A 260 -14.10 14.90 2.81
CA GLY A 260 -14.42 15.97 1.87
C GLY A 260 -15.05 15.43 0.61
N LYS A 261 -15.68 16.30 -0.17
CA LYS A 261 -16.33 15.95 -1.44
C LYS A 261 -15.52 16.55 -2.58
N LEU A 262 -14.50 15.82 -3.04
CA LEU A 262 -13.69 16.29 -4.17
C LEU A 262 -14.51 16.43 -5.46
N ALA A 263 -15.59 15.66 -5.62
CA ALA A 263 -16.53 15.79 -6.73
C ALA A 263 -17.16 17.19 -6.85
N ASP A 264 -17.31 17.94 -5.74
CA ASP A 264 -17.84 19.31 -5.77
C ASP A 264 -16.95 20.27 -6.59
N LEU A 265 -15.71 19.87 -6.90
CA LEU A 265 -14.80 20.57 -7.81
C LEU A 265 -15.38 20.68 -9.23
N GLU A 266 -16.15 19.68 -9.68
CA GLU A 266 -16.74 19.69 -11.01
C GLU A 266 -17.80 20.79 -11.14
N ASP A 267 -18.69 20.87 -10.14
CA ASP A 267 -19.85 21.77 -10.13
C ASP A 267 -19.50 23.20 -9.73
N SER A 268 -18.70 23.37 -8.67
CA SER A 268 -18.47 24.68 -8.06
C SER A 268 -17.08 25.28 -8.35
N GLY A 269 -16.19 24.51 -9.00
CA GLY A 269 -14.80 24.90 -9.24
C GLY A 269 -13.94 24.93 -7.97
N LYS A 270 -14.49 24.50 -6.82
CA LYS A 270 -13.79 24.47 -5.53
C LYS A 270 -14.23 23.26 -4.70
N ALA A 271 -13.29 22.57 -4.06
CA ALA A 271 -13.58 21.53 -3.08
C ALA A 271 -12.77 21.74 -1.80
N SER A 272 -13.30 21.23 -0.67
CA SER A 272 -12.59 21.15 0.60
C SER A 272 -12.26 19.69 0.91
N TYR A 273 -11.06 19.47 1.45
CA TYR A 273 -10.55 18.17 1.83
C TYR A 273 -9.75 18.26 3.12
N HIS A 274 -10.27 17.61 4.16
CA HIS A 274 -9.65 17.51 5.47
C HIS A 274 -8.80 16.24 5.56
N VAL A 275 -7.54 16.40 5.94
CA VAL A 275 -6.53 15.33 5.94
C VAL A 275 -5.82 15.28 7.29
N PRO A 276 -6.16 14.30 8.15
CA PRO A 276 -5.40 14.02 9.36
C PRO A 276 -4.08 13.35 9.01
N VAL A 277 -2.98 13.85 9.58
CA VAL A 277 -1.63 13.35 9.39
C VAL A 277 -1.01 13.06 10.75
N ASN A 278 -0.50 11.84 10.92
CA ASN A 278 0.31 11.47 12.07
C ASN A 278 1.78 11.49 11.67
N VAL A 279 2.64 12.05 12.53
CA VAL A 279 4.09 12.01 12.37
C VAL A 279 4.68 11.09 13.43
N TYR A 280 5.58 10.21 12.98
CA TYR A 280 6.23 9.20 13.79
C TYR A 280 7.76 9.36 13.81
N ASP A 281 8.38 8.91 14.90
CA ASP A 281 9.80 8.55 15.02
C ASP A 281 9.87 7.01 15.06
N GLY A 282 10.18 6.38 13.93
CA GLY A 282 9.95 4.95 13.75
C GLY A 282 8.47 4.62 13.97
N ASP A 283 8.13 3.84 15.00
CA ASP A 283 6.73 3.47 15.33
C ASP A 283 6.10 4.33 16.45
N VAL A 284 6.83 5.29 16.98
CA VAL A 284 6.35 6.15 18.08
C VAL A 284 5.68 7.38 17.50
N LEU A 285 4.39 7.61 17.84
CA LEU A 285 3.69 8.84 17.48
C LEU A 285 4.32 10.04 18.21
N VAL A 286 4.76 11.04 17.45
CA VAL A 286 5.45 12.24 17.97
C VAL A 286 4.75 13.55 17.64
N ALA A 287 3.91 13.61 16.60
CA ALA A 287 3.03 14.75 16.34
C ALA A 287 1.74 14.34 15.63
N GLU A 288 0.68 15.13 15.85
CA GLU A 288 -0.61 15.02 15.17
C GLU A 288 -0.87 16.33 14.43
N PHE A 289 -1.19 16.25 13.14
CA PHE A 289 -1.47 17.39 12.27
C PHE A 289 -2.83 17.22 11.63
N GLU A 290 -3.63 18.29 11.65
CA GLU A 290 -4.92 18.37 10.97
C GLU A 290 -4.81 19.41 9.86
N GLY A 291 -4.83 18.97 8.60
CA GLY A 291 -4.74 19.84 7.44
C GLY A 291 -6.08 20.02 6.75
N HIS A 292 -6.48 21.26 6.52
CA HIS A 292 -7.64 21.60 5.71
C HIS A 292 -7.19 22.16 4.37
N PHE A 293 -7.27 21.33 3.33
CA PHE A 293 -6.90 21.66 1.97
C PHE A 293 -8.10 22.13 1.16
N ILE A 294 -7.87 23.14 0.34
CA ILE A 294 -8.82 23.62 -0.66
C ILE A 294 -8.25 23.30 -2.04
N VAL A 295 -9.07 22.66 -2.87
CA VAL A 295 -8.76 22.40 -4.27
C VAL A 295 -9.54 23.38 -5.12
N LYS A 296 -8.89 24.01 -6.10
CA LYS A 296 -9.53 24.89 -7.09
C LYS A 296 -9.20 24.43 -8.51
N LYS A 297 -10.16 24.52 -9.43
CA LYS A 297 -9.87 24.34 -10.86
C LYS A 297 -8.90 25.40 -11.37
#